data_AF-A0A202DUY2-F1
#
_entry.id   AF-A0A202DUY2-F1
#
_cell.length_a   1.000
_cell.length_b   1.000
_cell.length_c   1.000
_cell.angle_alpha   90.00
_cell.angle_beta   90.00
_cell.angle_gamma   90.00
#
_symmetry.space_group_name_H-M   'P 1'
#
loop_
_entity.id
_entity.type
_entity.pdbx_description
1 polymer ?
#
loop_
_entity_poly.entity_id
_entity_poly.type
_entity_poly.pdbx_seq_one_letter_code
_entity_poly.pdbx_strand_id
1 'polypeptide(L)'
;MSSQGASALERDRSLTVDELILEHRENGRKLARSMLRKWRVRMPAEEIDSIVDLTLCEAAKRFDPDKGASFMTFFFYHLRGHLVRAVAEATQTSNMFMAFSQNLGIDVTEWSTIGQSENQWMPGADHSSFDQNEI
;
A
#
# COMPACT_ATOMS: atom_id res chain seq x y z
N MET A 1 -10.33 -29.00 11.81
CA MET A 1 -9.93 -27.99 10.81
C MET A 1 -8.42 -28.05 10.57
N SER A 2 -7.83 -29.23 10.33
CA SER A 2 -6.36 -29.42 10.42
C SER A 2 -5.69 -30.07 9.20
N SER A 3 -6.41 -30.32 8.10
CA SER A 3 -5.82 -31.00 6.92
C SER A 3 -5.19 -30.06 5.87
N GLN A 4 -5.53 -28.76 5.85
CA GLN A 4 -4.99 -27.81 4.85
C GLN A 4 -3.60 -27.26 5.19
N GLY A 5 -3.22 -27.21 6.47
CA GLY A 5 -1.91 -26.68 6.88
C GLY A 5 -0.74 -27.61 6.52
N ALA A 6 -0.93 -28.92 6.68
CA ALA A 6 0.08 -29.92 6.37
C ALA A 6 0.42 -29.97 4.87
N SER A 7 -0.58 -29.84 3.99
CA SER A 7 -0.36 -29.89 2.54
C SER A 7 0.37 -28.66 1.98
N ALA A 8 0.25 -27.50 2.64
CA ALA A 8 1.00 -26.31 2.26
C ALA A 8 2.49 -26.44 2.63
N LEU A 9 2.78 -26.96 3.82
CA LEU A 9 4.14 -27.22 4.29
C LEU A 9 4.90 -28.19 3.38
N GLU A 10 4.25 -29.29 2.99
CA GLU A 10 4.85 -30.28 2.10
C GLU A 10 5.15 -29.72 0.72
N ARG A 11 4.27 -28.85 0.21
CA ARG A 11 4.50 -28.16 -1.07
C ARG A 11 5.72 -27.25 -0.99
N ASP A 12 5.74 -26.34 0.01
CA ASP A 12 6.79 -25.32 0.16
C ASP A 12 8.19 -25.95 0.32
N ARG A 13 8.28 -27.14 0.92
CA ARG A 13 9.54 -27.89 1.08
C ARG A 13 10.18 -28.32 -0.23
N SER A 14 9.39 -28.51 -1.28
CA SER A 14 9.86 -28.99 -2.58
C SER A 14 10.30 -27.86 -3.52
N LEU A 15 9.99 -26.61 -3.16
CA LEU A 15 10.24 -25.44 -4.00
C LEU A 15 11.64 -24.88 -3.79
N THR A 16 12.25 -24.46 -4.90
CA THR A 16 13.46 -23.63 -4.89
C THR A 16 13.16 -22.21 -4.42
N VAL A 17 14.21 -21.44 -4.13
CA VAL A 17 14.09 -20.03 -3.71
C VAL A 17 13.30 -19.21 -4.73
N ASP A 18 13.60 -19.38 -6.03
CA ASP A 18 12.95 -18.60 -7.10
C ASP A 18 11.48 -18.98 -7.25
N GLU A 19 11.16 -20.27 -7.13
CA GLU A 19 9.77 -20.75 -7.16
C GLU A 19 8.96 -20.22 -5.98
N LEU A 20 9.52 -20.20 -4.76
CA LEU A 20 8.88 -19.59 -3.59
C LEU A 20 8.55 -18.10 -3.83
N ILE A 21 9.46 -17.35 -4.44
CA ILE A 21 9.25 -15.93 -4.74
C ILE A 21 8.10 -15.77 -5.74
N LEU A 22 8.13 -16.51 -6.84
CA LEU A 22 7.14 -16.40 -7.91
C LEU A 22 5.74 -16.82 -7.45
N GLU A 23 5.65 -17.96 -6.75
CA GLU A 23 4.39 -18.53 -6.26
C GLU A 23 3.66 -17.61 -5.28
N HIS A 24 4.43 -16.94 -4.40
CA HIS A 24 3.84 -16.15 -3.31
C HIS A 24 3.75 -14.65 -3.61
N ARG A 25 4.21 -14.17 -4.77
CA ARG A 25 4.24 -12.74 -5.11
C ARG A 25 2.88 -12.05 -4.99
N GLU A 26 1.86 -12.61 -5.65
CA GLU A 26 0.53 -12.00 -5.64
C GLU A 26 -0.14 -12.09 -4.27
N ASN A 27 0.07 -13.20 -3.55
CA ASN A 27 -0.42 -13.37 -2.19
C ASN A 27 0.24 -12.35 -1.24
N GLY A 28 1.54 -12.07 -1.41
CA GLY A 28 2.25 -11.07 -0.63
C GLY A 28 1.73 -9.66 -0.84
N ARG A 29 1.41 -9.27 -2.08
CA ARG A 29 0.79 -7.96 -2.36
C ARG A 29 -0.59 -7.82 -1.73
N LYS A 30 -1.45 -8.84 -1.87
CA LYS A 30 -2.77 -8.87 -1.23
C LYS A 30 -2.65 -8.75 0.29
N LEU A 31 -1.69 -9.46 0.88
CA LEU A 31 -1.41 -9.43 2.31
C LEU A 31 -0.97 -8.03 2.76
N ALA A 32 0.02 -7.43 2.10
CA ALA A 32 0.50 -6.08 2.42
C ALA A 32 -0.62 -5.03 2.37
N ARG A 33 -1.41 -5.01 1.29
CA ARG A 33 -2.55 -4.09 1.14
C ARG A 33 -3.60 -4.29 2.23
N SER A 34 -3.85 -5.53 2.66
CA SER A 34 -4.77 -5.81 3.77
C SER A 34 -4.27 -5.27 5.11
N MET A 35 -2.97 -5.37 5.39
CA MET A 35 -2.35 -4.83 6.60
C MET A 35 -2.43 -3.30 6.62
N LEU A 36 -2.01 -2.64 5.53
CA LEU A 36 -2.02 -1.19 5.41
C LEU A 36 -3.43 -0.61 5.50
N ARG A 37 -4.43 -1.26 4.87
CA ARG A 37 -5.84 -0.89 5.01
C ARG A 37 -6.30 -0.97 6.46
N LYS A 38 -5.91 -2.03 7.20
CA LYS A 38 -6.24 -2.17 8.62
C LYS A 38 -5.58 -1.09 9.48
N TRP A 39 -4.39 -0.64 9.12
CA TRP A 39 -3.67 0.44 9.80
C TRP A 39 -4.10 1.84 9.35
N ARG A 40 -4.99 1.96 8.35
CA ARG A 40 -5.44 3.22 7.73
C ARG A 40 -4.29 4.06 7.16
N VAL A 41 -3.25 3.39 6.67
CA VAL A 41 -2.10 4.04 6.03
C VAL A 41 -2.34 4.14 4.52
N ARG A 42 -2.04 5.32 3.95
CA ARG A 42 -1.94 5.50 2.49
C ARG A 42 -0.49 5.37 2.08
N MET A 43 -0.20 4.47 1.15
CA MET A 43 1.13 4.23 0.60
C MET A 43 0.97 3.99 -0.92
N PRO A 44 1.82 4.55 -1.77
CA PRO A 44 1.81 4.32 -3.21
C PRO A 44 1.90 2.83 -3.56
N ALA A 45 1.21 2.39 -4.61
CA ALA A 45 1.17 0.97 -4.99
C ALA A 45 2.57 0.43 -5.34
N GLU A 46 3.39 1.23 -6.02
CA GLU A 46 4.77 0.89 -6.41
C GLU A 46 5.68 0.67 -5.20
N GLU A 47 5.50 1.46 -4.14
CA GLU A 47 6.25 1.32 -2.89
C GLU A 47 5.84 0.04 -2.15
N ILE A 48 4.54 -0.27 -2.11
CA ILE A 48 4.03 -1.53 -1.55
C ILE A 48 4.64 -2.72 -2.30
N ASP A 49 4.60 -2.68 -3.64
CA ASP A 49 5.11 -3.76 -4.48
C ASP A 49 6.63 -3.94 -4.30
N SER A 50 7.38 -2.84 -4.17
CA SER A 50 8.82 -2.86 -3.90
C SER A 50 9.15 -3.49 -2.55
N ILE A 51 8.44 -3.11 -1.48
CA ILE A 51 8.63 -3.69 -0.14
C ILE A 51 8.31 -5.18 -0.15
N VAL A 52 7.23 -5.59 -0.83
CA VAL A 52 6.84 -7.00 -0.96
C VAL A 52 7.91 -7.80 -1.69
N ASP A 53 8.36 -7.34 -2.85
CA ASP A 53 9.35 -8.05 -3.68
C ASP A 53 10.70 -8.18 -2.95
N LEU A 54 11.15 -7.13 -2.26
CA LEU A 54 12.35 -7.19 -1.40
C LEU A 54 12.18 -8.21 -0.26
N THR A 55 11.06 -8.12 0.46
CA THR A 55 10.79 -9.03 1.60
C THR A 55 10.71 -10.48 1.12
N LEU A 56 10.11 -10.75 -0.04
CA LEU A 56 10.03 -12.10 -0.61
C LEU A 56 11.42 -12.67 -0.89
N CYS A 57 12.29 -11.88 -1.53
CA CYS A 57 13.67 -12.29 -1.79
C CYS A 57 14.42 -12.63 -0.50
N GLU A 58 14.28 -11.80 0.53
CA GLU A 58 14.95 -12.01 1.82
C GLU A 58 14.37 -13.20 2.58
N ALA A 59 13.04 -13.32 2.62
CA ALA A 59 12.36 -14.41 3.31
C ALA A 59 12.63 -15.75 2.62
N ALA A 60 12.56 -15.83 1.29
CA ALA A 60 12.81 -17.06 0.53
C ALA A 60 14.24 -17.57 0.77
N LYS A 61 15.23 -16.66 0.80
CA LYS A 61 16.64 -17.02 1.10
C LYS A 61 16.86 -17.55 2.52
N ARG A 62 16.01 -17.16 3.48
CA ARG A 62 16.15 -17.51 4.91
C ARG A 62 15.16 -18.58 5.36
N PHE A 63 14.26 -18.99 4.48
CA PHE A 63 13.22 -19.95 4.81
C PHE A 63 13.84 -21.32 5.02
N ASP A 64 13.35 -22.00 6.06
CA ASP A 64 13.78 -23.33 6.44
C ASP A 64 12.51 -24.16 6.71
N PRO A 65 12.15 -25.08 5.79
CA PRO A 65 10.94 -25.88 5.91
C PRO A 65 10.97 -26.88 7.07
N ASP A 66 12.15 -27.16 7.66
CA ASP A 66 12.28 -28.08 8.80
C ASP A 66 11.85 -27.43 10.13
N LYS A 67 11.65 -26.11 10.14
CA LYS A 67 11.11 -25.38 11.31
C LYS A 67 9.59 -25.48 11.46
N GLY A 68 8.90 -26.19 10.56
CA GLY A 68 7.49 -26.58 10.72
C GLY A 68 6.46 -25.48 10.48
N ALA A 69 6.83 -24.36 9.86
CA ALA A 69 5.92 -23.29 9.47
C ALA A 69 5.87 -23.13 7.95
N SER A 70 4.69 -22.85 7.39
CA SER A 70 4.57 -22.61 5.95
C SER A 70 5.33 -21.34 5.57
N PHE A 71 5.76 -21.24 4.33
CA PHE A 71 6.47 -20.07 3.84
C PHE A 71 5.64 -18.81 4.06
N MET A 72 4.34 -18.82 3.74
CA MET A 72 3.45 -17.68 3.97
C MET A 72 3.37 -17.26 5.44
N THR A 73 3.42 -18.21 6.38
CA THR A 73 3.44 -17.90 7.82
C THR A 73 4.74 -17.21 8.21
N PHE A 74 5.87 -17.73 7.74
CA PHE A 74 7.19 -17.13 7.97
C PHE A 74 7.32 -15.74 7.33
N PHE A 75 6.86 -15.61 6.09
CA PHE A 75 6.86 -14.39 5.29
C PHE A 75 5.98 -13.30 5.90
N PHE A 76 4.82 -13.64 6.48
CA PHE A 76 3.92 -12.69 7.14
C PHE A 76 4.65 -11.81 8.17
N TYR A 77 5.50 -12.41 9.00
CA TYR A 77 6.21 -11.67 10.05
C TYR A 77 7.30 -10.75 9.51
N HIS A 78 8.00 -11.20 8.45
CA HIS A 78 9.00 -10.38 7.77
C HIS A 78 8.34 -9.18 7.11
N LEU A 79 7.30 -9.43 6.31
CA LEU A 79 6.56 -8.40 5.59
C LEU A 79 5.99 -7.36 6.55
N ARG A 80 5.36 -7.81 7.64
CA ARG A 80 4.84 -6.91 8.67
C ARG A 80 5.95 -6.03 9.24
N GLY A 81 7.13 -6.59 9.54
CA GLY A 81 8.27 -5.84 10.06
C GLY A 81 8.75 -4.75 9.11
N HIS A 82 8.92 -5.07 7.82
CA HIS A 82 9.32 -4.08 6.81
C HIS A 82 8.27 -2.99 6.61
N LEU A 83 6.99 -3.35 6.53
CA LEU A 83 5.92 -2.35 6.40
C LEU A 83 5.86 -1.43 7.62
N VAL A 84 6.00 -1.95 8.84
CA VAL A 84 6.00 -1.12 10.07
C VAL A 84 7.16 -0.12 10.04
N ARG A 85 8.35 -0.53 9.59
CA ARG A 85 9.50 0.38 9.44
C ARG A 85 9.23 1.46 8.40
N ALA A 86 8.77 1.09 7.21
CA ALA A 86 8.45 2.04 6.15
C ALA A 86 7.40 3.08 6.59
N VAL A 87 6.35 2.63 7.29
CA VAL A 87 5.32 3.53 7.83
C VAL A 87 5.87 4.46 8.91
N ALA A 88 6.72 3.95 9.80
CA ALA A 88 7.37 4.76 10.83
C ALA A 88 8.27 5.85 10.21
N GLU A 89 9.07 5.49 9.21
CA GLU A 89 9.96 6.40 8.48
C GLU A 89 9.17 7.50 7.73
N ALA A 90 8.09 7.13 7.03
CA ALA A 90 7.22 8.08 6.35
C ALA A 90 6.55 9.06 7.33
N THR A 91 6.12 8.56 8.50
CA THR A 91 5.52 9.39 9.55
C THR A 91 6.54 10.36 10.15
N GLN A 92 7.76 9.89 10.44
CA GLN A 92 8.83 10.73 10.95
C GLN A 92 9.21 11.85 9.97
N THR A 93 9.30 11.52 8.68
CA THR A 93 9.59 12.49 7.61
C THR A 93 8.50 13.56 7.52
N SER A 94 7.23 13.14 7.59
CA SER A 94 6.08 14.06 7.58
C SER A 94 6.07 14.99 8.79
N ASN A 95 6.34 14.46 9.99
CA ASN A 95 6.41 15.25 11.22
C ASN A 95 7.58 16.25 11.18
N MET A 96 8.74 15.85 10.66
CA MET A 96 9.90 16.73 10.51
C MET A 96 9.62 17.87 9.53
N PHE A 97 8.96 17.59 8.40
CA PHE A 97 8.53 18.60 7.46
C PHE A 97 7.58 19.62 8.13
N MET A 98 6.56 19.15 8.84
CA MET A 98 5.61 20.03 9.54
C MET A 98 6.31 20.91 10.59
N ALA A 99 7.25 20.34 11.37
CA ALA A 99 8.02 21.10 12.34
C ALA A 99 8.92 22.18 11.69
N PHE A 100 9.52 21.86 10.54
CA PHE A 100 10.33 22.80 9.78
C PHE A 100 9.49 23.97 9.24
N SER A 101 8.33 23.69 8.64
CA SER A 101 7.44 24.73 8.12
C SER A 101 6.93 25.68 9.21
N GLN A 102 6.57 25.13 10.38
CA GLN A 102 6.20 25.93 11.54
C GLN A 102 7.32 26.88 11.98
N ASN A 103 8.56 26.43 11.99
CA ASN A 103 9.71 27.27 12.36
C ASN A 103 10.00 28.39 11.34
N LEU A 104 9.64 28.20 10.07
CA LEU A 104 9.79 29.23 9.03
C LEU A 104 8.59 30.19 8.95
N GLY A 105 7.56 30.01 9.78
CA GLY A 105 6.33 30.80 9.72
C GLY A 105 5.53 30.60 8.43
N ILE A 106 5.75 29.49 7.72
CA ILE A 106 5.01 29.14 6.51
C ILE A 106 3.79 28.34 6.94
N ASP A 107 2.59 28.92 6.78
CA ASP A 107 1.35 28.22 7.03
C ASP A 107 1.04 27.24 5.89
N VAL A 108 1.36 25.96 6.10
CA VAL A 108 1.11 24.88 5.12
C VAL A 108 -0.39 24.68 4.87
N THR A 109 -1.26 25.15 5.77
CA THR A 109 -2.72 25.03 5.61
C THR A 109 -3.27 25.90 4.47
N GLU A 110 -2.53 26.92 4.03
CA GLU A 110 -2.96 27.84 2.96
C GLU A 110 -2.92 27.18 1.56
N TRP A 111 -1.97 26.28 1.32
CA TRP A 111 -1.80 25.60 0.02
C TRP A 111 -2.83 24.50 -0.24
N SER A 112 -3.41 23.92 0.82
CA SER A 112 -4.52 22.96 0.70
C SER A 112 -5.82 23.60 0.18
N THR A 113 -5.95 24.92 0.27
CA THR A 113 -7.14 25.65 -0.19
C THR A 113 -7.08 25.98 -1.69
N ILE A 114 -5.87 26.17 -2.25
CA ILE A 114 -5.69 26.56 -3.66
C ILE A 114 -6.07 25.43 -4.63
N GLY A 115 -6.01 24.16 -4.20
CA GLY A 115 -6.42 23.01 -5.00
C GLY A 115 -7.94 22.76 -5.08
N GLN A 116 -8.77 23.52 -4.36
CA GLN A 116 -10.24 23.35 -4.36
C GLN A 116 -11.00 24.49 -5.05
N SER A 117 -10.34 25.58 -5.46
CA SER A 117 -11.02 26.75 -6.05
C SER A 117 -11.28 26.65 -7.56
N GLU A 118 -10.90 25.56 -8.25
CA GLU A 118 -11.09 25.42 -9.70
C GLU A 118 -12.45 24.80 -10.11
N ASN A 119 -13.47 24.85 -9.24
CA ASN A 119 -14.85 24.40 -9.58
C ASN A 119 -15.96 25.32 -9.03
N GLN A 120 -15.68 26.60 -8.79
CA GLN A 120 -16.68 27.56 -8.32
C GLN A 120 -17.25 28.40 -9.47
N TRP A 121 -18.27 27.84 -10.15
CA TRP A 121 -19.40 28.51 -10.83
C TRP A 121 -19.13 29.77 -11.69
N MET A 122 -19.23 29.62 -13.01
CA MET A 122 -19.63 30.69 -13.93
C MET A 122 -21.15 30.60 -14.20
N PRO A 123 -22.01 31.42 -13.57
CA PRO A 123 -23.39 31.59 -14.02
C PRO A 123 -23.41 32.69 -15.09
N GLY A 124 -23.37 32.31 -16.36
CA GLY A 124 -23.38 33.27 -17.45
C GLY A 124 -23.21 32.63 -18.83
N ALA A 125 -24.08 31.66 -19.15
CA ALA A 125 -24.33 31.26 -20.53
C ALA A 125 -25.85 31.34 -20.76
N ASP A 126 -26.24 32.55 -21.11
CA ASP A 126 -27.38 32.95 -21.90
C ASP A 126 -27.76 31.92 -22.99
N HIS A 127 -28.65 30.99 -22.65
CA HIS A 127 -29.42 30.27 -23.65
C HIS A 127 -30.62 31.12 -24.08
N SER A 128 -30.42 31.80 -25.21
CA SER A 128 -31.46 32.46 -25.99
C SER A 128 -32.62 31.53 -26.33
N SER A 129 -33.81 32.09 -26.19
CA SER A 129 -35.13 31.60 -26.57
C SER A 129 -35.19 30.76 -27.86
N PHE A 130 -35.88 29.62 -27.79
CA PHE A 130 -36.45 28.98 -28.96
C PHE A 130 -37.97 28.96 -28.78
N ASP A 131 -38.64 29.79 -29.59
CA ASP A 131 -40.08 29.96 -29.64
C ASP A 131 -40.78 28.64 -30.00
N GLN A 132 -41.86 28.35 -29.28
CA GLN A 132 -42.88 27.38 -29.66
C GLN A 132 -44.08 28.15 -30.24
N ASN A 133 -44.27 28.04 -31.55
CA ASN A 133 -45.48 28.28 -32.35
C ASN A 133 -45.11 27.78 -33.76
N GLU A 134 -45.89 27.05 -34.56
CA GLU A 134 -47.33 26.81 -34.65
C GLU A 134 -47.53 25.71 -35.73
N ILE A 135 -48.57 24.87 -35.57
CA ILE A 135 -49.28 24.02 -36.57
C ILE A 135 -48.59 22.73 -37.05
#